data_AF-A0A1G6VM36-F1
#
_entry.id   AF-A0A1G6VM36-F1
#
_cell.length_a   1.000
_cell.length_b   1.000
_cell.length_c   1.000
_cell.angle_alpha   90.00
_cell.angle_beta   90.00
_cell.angle_gamma   90.00
#
_symmetry.space_group_name_H-M   'P 1'
#
loop_
_entity.id
_entity.type
_entity.pdbx_description
1 polymer ?
#
loop_
_entity_poly.entity_id
_entity_poly.type
_entity_poly.pdbx_seq_one_letter_code
_entity_poly.pdbx_strand_id
1 'polypeptide(L)'
;MEKQLLIILGISWFADFYFYGMQRYVQLISREVEIPFKLGKLVMLPTFYGVTYLLDIIKYGLAIYLSIYYQWDMVLYIVTPIFIITIFMPIPYRKLYQKVIKKTLSDKTLIFPEHIKTIIKIQIESRLLS
;
A
#
# COMPACT_ATOMS: atom_id res chain seq x y z
N MET A 1 -22.89 -18.80 -0.17
CA MET A 1 -22.70 -17.50 0.51
C MET A 1 -21.38 -17.47 1.28
N GLU A 2 -21.13 -18.39 2.22
CA GLU A 2 -19.88 -18.48 2.99
C GLU A 2 -18.59 -18.43 2.14
N LYS A 3 -18.50 -19.28 1.10
CA LYS A 3 -17.34 -19.30 0.20
C LYS A 3 -17.08 -17.94 -0.48
N GLN A 4 -18.12 -17.19 -0.81
CA GLN A 4 -17.97 -15.86 -1.42
C GLN A 4 -17.39 -14.87 -0.42
N LEU A 5 -17.81 -14.92 0.85
CA LEU A 5 -17.27 -14.09 1.92
C LEU A 5 -15.78 -14.40 2.18
N LEU A 6 -15.39 -15.68 2.18
CA LEU A 6 -13.98 -16.09 2.31
C LEU A 6 -13.12 -15.59 1.14
N ILE A 7 -13.65 -15.62 -0.09
CA ILE A 7 -12.98 -15.07 -1.27
C ILE A 7 -12.82 -13.55 -1.14
N ILE A 8 -13.88 -12.84 -0.74
CA ILE A 8 -13.84 -11.38 -0.51
C ILE A 8 -12.82 -11.03 0.56
N LEU A 9 -12.76 -11.80 1.66
CA LEU A 9 -11.76 -11.63 2.71
C LEU A 9 -10.35 -11.76 2.12
N GLY A 10 -10.09 -12.84 1.39
CA GLY A 10 -8.78 -13.10 0.76
C GLY A 10 -8.38 -11.97 -0.18
N ILE A 11 -9.26 -11.55 -1.09
CA ILE A 11 -9.01 -10.43 -2.01
C ILE A 11 -8.72 -9.13 -1.25
N SER A 12 -9.50 -8.84 -0.21
CA SER A 12 -9.31 -7.62 0.60
C SER A 12 -7.95 -7.61 1.29
N TRP A 13 -7.51 -8.76 1.80
CA TRP A 13 -6.17 -8.93 2.36
C TRP A 13 -5.07 -8.75 1.32
N PHE A 14 -5.20 -9.34 0.12
CA PHE A 14 -4.21 -9.15 -0.95
C PHE A 14 -4.11 -7.69 -1.40
N ALA A 15 -5.25 -7.01 -1.52
CA ALA A 15 -5.28 -5.59 -1.84
C ALA A 15 -4.60 -4.76 -0.74
N ASP A 16 -4.89 -5.05 0.53
CA ASP A 16 -4.27 -4.35 1.67
C ASP A 16 -2.75 -4.58 1.70
N PHE A 17 -2.31 -5.82 1.49
CA PHE A 17 -0.89 -6.17 1.39
C PHE A 17 -0.19 -5.37 0.28
N TYR A 18 -0.82 -5.24 -0.88
CA TYR A 18 -0.30 -4.42 -1.98
C TYR A 18 -0.20 -2.93 -1.60
N PHE A 19 -1.20 -2.37 -0.92
CA PHE A 19 -1.18 -0.98 -0.49
C PHE A 19 -0.15 -0.73 0.61
N TYR A 20 -0.07 -1.61 1.60
CA TYR A 20 0.95 -1.57 2.63
C TYR A 20 2.36 -1.58 2.03
N GLY A 21 2.59 -2.43 1.03
CA GLY A 21 3.85 -2.48 0.31
C GLY A 21 4.19 -1.18 -0.40
N MET A 22 3.19 -0.50 -0.98
CA MET A 22 3.37 0.81 -1.60
C MET A 22 3.77 1.88 -0.58
N GLN A 23 3.13 1.92 0.60
CA GLN A 23 3.48 2.85 1.66
C GLN A 23 4.88 2.59 2.23
N ARG A 24 5.27 1.32 2.38
CA ARG A 24 6.65 0.96 2.76
C ARG A 24 7.65 1.45 1.74
N TYR A 25 7.38 1.28 0.45
CA TYR A 25 8.27 1.76 -0.60
C TYR A 25 8.41 3.28 -0.60
N VAL A 26 7.29 4.00 -0.44
CA VAL A 26 7.32 5.47 -0.28
C VAL A 26 8.12 5.87 0.95
N GLN A 27 8.02 5.13 2.05
CA GLN A 27 8.81 5.37 3.26
C GLN A 27 10.32 5.20 3.00
N LEU A 28 10.71 4.17 2.25
CA LEU A 28 12.09 3.93 1.87
C LEU A 28 12.62 5.05 0.97
N ILE A 29 11.92 5.41 -0.11
CA ILE A 29 12.32 6.53 -0.98
C ILE A 29 12.40 7.83 -0.18
N SER A 30 11.43 8.08 0.71
CA SER A 30 11.42 9.31 1.51
C SER A 30 12.67 9.42 2.39
N ARG A 31 13.14 8.29 2.96
CA ARG A 31 14.38 8.23 3.73
C ARG A 31 15.62 8.43 2.86
N GLU A 32 15.65 7.83 1.68
CA GLU A 32 16.77 7.95 0.74
C GLU A 32 16.93 9.36 0.18
N VAL A 33 15.82 10.09 0.02
CA VAL A 33 15.79 11.46 -0.49
C VAL A 33 15.75 12.50 0.65
N GLU A 34 15.89 12.05 1.91
CA GLU A 34 15.90 12.89 3.12
C GLU A 34 14.65 13.80 3.28
N ILE A 35 13.52 13.39 2.73
CA ILE A 35 12.26 14.14 2.87
C ILE A 35 11.40 13.56 4.01
N PRO A 36 10.63 14.41 4.72
CA PRO A 36 9.68 13.94 5.72
C PRO A 36 8.69 12.95 5.10
N PHE A 37 8.44 11.82 5.76
CA PHE A 37 7.52 10.81 5.25
C PHE A 37 6.11 11.35 4.98
N LYS A 38 5.65 12.33 5.76
CA LYS A 38 4.38 13.03 5.52
C LYS A 38 4.35 13.69 4.13
N LEU A 39 5.47 14.27 3.72
CA LEU A 39 5.65 14.87 2.40
C LEU A 39 5.71 13.80 1.31
N GLY A 40 6.52 12.75 1.51
CA GLY A 40 6.61 11.63 0.57
C GLY A 40 5.26 10.94 0.33
N LYS A 41 4.45 10.75 1.38
CA LYS A 41 3.07 10.25 1.27
C LYS A 41 2.22 11.15 0.38
N LEU A 42 2.22 12.46 0.64
CA LEU A 42 1.41 13.42 -0.12
C LEU A 42 1.78 13.43 -1.61
N VAL A 43 3.06 13.31 -1.91
CA VAL A 43 3.61 13.45 -3.26
C VAL A 43 3.57 12.15 -4.05
N MET A 44 3.97 11.03 -3.45
CA MET A 44 4.20 9.78 -4.15
C MET A 44 3.03 8.80 -4.09
N LEU A 45 2.17 8.87 -3.06
CA LEU A 45 1.01 8.00 -2.98
C LEU A 45 -0.13 8.52 -3.85
N PRO A 46 -0.91 7.63 -4.48
CA PRO A 46 -2.12 8.03 -5.21
C PRO A 46 -3.13 8.75 -4.32
N THR A 47 -3.96 9.61 -4.89
CA THR A 47 -5.03 10.31 -4.15
C THR A 47 -6.05 9.35 -3.54
N PHE A 48 -6.32 8.23 -4.20
CA PHE A 48 -7.19 7.18 -3.70
C PHE A 48 -6.56 6.31 -2.60
N TYR A 49 -5.29 6.51 -2.24
CA TYR A 49 -4.65 5.74 -1.17
C TYR A 49 -5.38 5.88 0.17
N GLY A 50 -6.07 6.99 0.44
CA GLY A 50 -6.91 7.13 1.64
C GLY A 50 -8.04 6.09 1.74
N VAL A 51 -8.45 5.48 0.63
CA VAL A 51 -9.47 4.42 0.62
C VAL A 51 -8.98 3.12 1.29
N THR A 52 -7.67 2.97 1.51
CA THR A 52 -7.12 1.79 2.20
C THR A 52 -7.64 1.67 3.63
N TYR A 53 -7.96 2.78 4.31
CA TYR A 53 -8.56 2.73 5.64
C TYR A 53 -9.95 2.09 5.63
N LEU A 54 -10.72 2.29 4.56
CA LEU A 54 -12.01 1.64 4.38
C LEU A 54 -11.82 0.13 4.12
N LEU A 55 -10.81 -0.23 3.34
CA LEU A 55 -10.44 -1.62 3.10
C LEU A 55 -10.06 -2.34 4.40
N ASP A 56 -9.31 -1.69 5.28
CA ASP A 56 -8.99 -2.22 6.61
C ASP A 56 -10.23 -2.49 7.45
N ILE A 57 -11.16 -1.53 7.51
CA ILE A 57 -12.42 -1.69 8.24
C ILE A 57 -13.22 -2.87 7.69
N ILE A 58 -13.36 -2.97 6.37
CA ILE A 58 -14.08 -4.07 5.71
C ILE A 58 -13.41 -5.40 6.02
N LYS A 59 -12.09 -5.49 5.88
CA LYS A 59 -11.29 -6.71 6.09
C LYS A 59 -11.44 -7.24 7.51
N TYR A 60 -11.24 -6.38 8.52
CA TYR A 60 -11.35 -6.81 9.92
C TYR A 60 -12.80 -7.03 10.34
N GLY A 61 -13.74 -6.21 9.87
CA GLY A 61 -15.17 -6.42 10.11
C GLY A 61 -15.66 -7.75 9.55
N LEU A 62 -15.21 -8.12 8.35
CA LEU A 62 -15.57 -9.38 7.70
C LEU A 62 -14.91 -10.59 8.38
N ALA A 63 -13.66 -10.44 8.85
CA ALA A 63 -13.00 -11.47 9.67
C ALA A 63 -13.74 -11.71 10.99
N ILE A 64 -14.15 -10.64 11.70
CA ILE A 64 -14.93 -10.74 12.95
C ILE A 64 -16.30 -11.38 12.67
N TYR A 65 -17.00 -10.93 11.64
CA TYR A 65 -18.30 -11.49 11.24
C TYR A 65 -18.19 -13.00 10.97
N LEU A 66 -17.20 -13.42 10.18
CA LEU A 66 -16.97 -14.84 9.91
C LEU A 66 -16.58 -15.62 11.17
N SER A 67 -15.84 -15.01 12.10
CA SER A 67 -15.45 -15.67 13.35
C SER A 67 -16.63 -15.89 14.31
N ILE A 68 -17.65 -15.03 14.26
CA ILE A 68 -18.85 -15.12 15.13
C ILE A 68 -19.90 -16.06 14.53
N TYR A 69 -20.16 -15.95 13.22
CA TYR A 69 -21.29 -16.62 12.58
C TYR A 69 -20.92 -17.90 11.82
N TYR A 70 -19.63 -18.15 11.60
CA TYR A 70 -19.12 -19.33 10.90
C TYR A 70 -18.02 -20.02 11.72
N GLN A 71 -17.41 -21.07 11.17
CA GLN A 71 -16.38 -21.82 11.88
C GLN A 71 -15.06 -21.02 11.94
N TRP A 72 -14.59 -20.78 13.17
CA TRP A 72 -13.40 -19.95 13.46
C TRP A 72 -12.10 -20.52 12.90
N ASP A 73 -12.03 -21.84 12.74
CA ASP A 73 -10.91 -22.57 12.16
C ASP A 73 -10.68 -22.19 10.68
N MET A 74 -11.75 -22.03 9.87
CA MET A 74 -11.64 -21.60 8.48
C MET A 74 -11.04 -20.20 8.35
N VAL A 75 -11.40 -19.28 9.26
CA VAL A 75 -10.84 -17.93 9.29
C VAL A 75 -9.34 -17.98 9.60
N LEU A 76 -8.93 -18.80 10.56
CA LEU A 76 -7.51 -19.01 10.88
C LEU A 76 -6.72 -19.58 9.69
N TYR A 77 -7.27 -20.56 8.97
CA TYR A 77 -6.62 -21.11 7.79
C TYR A 77 -6.37 -20.07 6.69
N ILE A 78 -7.13 -18.98 6.64
CA ILE A 78 -6.90 -17.88 5.69
C ILE A 78 -5.96 -16.83 6.27
N VAL A 79 -6.17 -16.41 7.52
CA VAL A 79 -5.40 -15.33 8.14
C VAL A 79 -3.95 -15.73 8.38
N THR A 80 -3.70 -16.97 8.86
CA THR A 80 -2.35 -17.41 9.23
C THR A 80 -1.38 -17.44 8.03
N PRO A 81 -1.70 -18.06 6.88
CA PRO A 81 -0.80 -18.03 5.72
C PRO A 81 -0.57 -16.62 5.20
N ILE A 82 -1.60 -15.77 5.16
CA ILE A 82 -1.48 -14.39 4.72
C ILE A 82 -0.54 -13.60 5.64
N PHE A 83 -0.65 -13.80 6.95
CA PHE A 83 0.23 -13.21 7.94
C PHE A 83 1.69 -13.66 7.74
N ILE A 84 1.92 -14.97 7.55
CA ILE A 84 3.25 -15.53 7.28
C ILE A 84 3.83 -14.94 5.98
N ILE A 85 3.05 -14.92 4.90
CA ILE A 85 3.46 -14.30 3.62
C ILE A 85 3.83 -12.84 3.85
N THR A 86 3.05 -12.11 4.65
CA THR A 86 3.29 -10.69 4.91
C THR A 86 4.63 -10.44 5.64
N ILE A 87 5.02 -11.35 6.53
CA ILE A 87 6.29 -11.26 7.27
C ILE A 87 7.48 -11.64 6.38
N PHE A 88 7.36 -12.75 5.66
CA PHE A 88 8.52 -13.39 5.02
C PHE A 88 8.69 -13.03 3.55
N MET A 89 7.67 -12.53 2.86
CA MET A 89 7.76 -12.29 1.43
C MET A 89 8.62 -11.04 1.15
N PRO A 90 9.79 -11.19 0.48
CA PRO A 90 10.55 -10.04 0.03
C PRO A 90 9.78 -9.40 -1.12
N ILE A 91 9.06 -8.31 -0.85
CA ILE A 91 8.32 -7.59 -1.88
C ILE A 91 9.34 -6.90 -2.80
N PRO A 92 9.33 -7.12 -4.13
CA PRO A 92 10.20 -6.43 -5.07
C PRO A 92 9.68 -5.00 -5.31
N TYR A 93 9.70 -4.19 -4.25
CA TYR A 93 9.07 -2.88 -4.14
C TYR A 93 9.36 -1.99 -5.36
N ARG A 94 10.61 -1.96 -5.81
CA ARG A 94 11.06 -1.11 -6.92
C ARG A 94 10.32 -1.42 -8.21
N LYS A 95 10.31 -2.67 -8.66
CA LYS A 95 9.67 -3.05 -9.95
C LYS A 95 8.15 -2.89 -9.92
N LEU A 96 7.53 -3.17 -8.76
CA LEU A 96 6.08 -3.10 -8.58
C LEU A 96 5.56 -1.66 -8.58
N TYR A 97 6.18 -0.78 -7.79
CA TYR A 97 5.60 0.52 -7.48
C TYR A 97 6.21 1.69 -8.28
N GLN A 98 7.37 1.51 -8.92
CA GLN A 98 8.03 2.60 -9.67
C GLN A 98 7.12 3.22 -10.74
N LYS A 99 6.37 2.41 -11.49
CA LYS A 99 5.45 2.92 -12.51
C LYS A 99 4.31 3.76 -11.91
N VAL A 100 3.76 3.29 -10.79
CA VAL A 100 2.67 3.98 -10.07
C VAL A 100 3.15 5.31 -9.52
N ILE A 101 4.33 5.34 -8.91
CA ILE A 101 4.93 6.57 -8.37
C ILE A 101 5.26 7.55 -9.51
N LYS A 102 5.91 7.10 -10.60
CA LYS A 102 6.20 7.97 -11.75
C LYS A 102 4.93 8.61 -12.32
N LYS A 103 3.87 7.82 -12.48
CA LYS A 103 2.57 8.32 -12.94
C LYS A 103 2.01 9.36 -11.97
N THR A 104 2.04 9.07 -10.68
CA THR A 104 1.55 9.98 -9.64
C THR A 104 2.32 11.30 -9.61
N LEU A 105 3.65 11.26 -9.81
CA LEU A 105 4.51 12.45 -9.91
C LEU A 105 4.25 13.28 -11.18
N SER A 106 3.82 12.64 -12.26
CA SER A 106 3.42 13.33 -13.50
C SER A 106 2.04 13.96 -13.37
N ASP A 107 1.09 13.26 -12.77
CA ASP A 107 -0.32 13.68 -12.66
C ASP A 107 -0.52 14.76 -11.58
N LYS A 108 0.32 14.77 -10.52
CA LYS A 108 0.23 15.78 -9.47
C LYS A 108 1.04 17.02 -9.82
N THR A 109 0.35 18.14 -10.01
CA THR A 109 0.92 19.46 -9.80
C THR A 109 1.26 19.60 -8.31
N LEU A 110 2.52 19.34 -8.00
CA LEU A 110 3.11 19.62 -6.69
C LEU A 110 2.73 21.04 -6.25
N ILE A 111 2.03 21.19 -5.11
CA ILE A 111 1.54 22.46 -4.53
C ILE A 111 2.72 23.32 -3.99
N PHE A 112 3.95 22.93 -4.30
CA PHE A 112 5.16 23.60 -3.86
C PHE A 112 5.57 24.67 -4.89
N PRO A 113 6.30 25.71 -4.44
CA PRO A 113 7.00 26.61 -5.35
C PRO A 113 7.76 25.83 -6.43
N GLU A 114 7.72 26.30 -7.69
CA GLU A 114 8.29 25.62 -8.87
C GLU A 114 9.74 25.12 -8.66
N HIS A 115 10.56 25.86 -7.92
CA HIS A 115 11.93 25.48 -7.61
C HIS A 115 12.03 24.25 -6.67
N ILE A 116 11.21 24.19 -5.61
CA ILE A 116 11.16 23.05 -4.67
C ILE A 116 10.59 21.81 -5.36
N LYS A 117 9.56 22.02 -6.17
CA LYS A 117 8.92 20.99 -7.00
C LYS A 117 9.94 20.30 -7.91
N THR A 118 10.79 21.09 -8.57
CA THR A 118 11.79 20.57 -9.52
C THR A 118 12.88 19.78 -8.79
N ILE A 119 13.38 20.29 -7.67
CA ILE A 119 14.42 19.60 -6.87
C ILE A 119 13.91 18.25 -6.36
N ILE A 120 12.73 18.23 -5.73
CA ILE A 120 12.15 17.00 -5.18
C ILE A 120 11.88 15.98 -6.30
N LYS A 121 11.32 16.44 -7.44
CA LYS A 121 11.06 15.55 -8.58
C LYS A 121 12.36 14.95 -9.12
N ILE A 122 13.42 15.74 -9.31
CA ILE A 122 14.72 15.27 -9.81
C ILE A 122 15.36 14.27 -8.84
N GLN A 123 15.34 14.55 -7.53
CA GLN A 123 15.90 13.63 -6.53
C GLN A 123 15.14 12.30 -6.50
N ILE A 124 13.82 12.32 -6.61
CA ILE A 124 13.02 11.09 -6.66
C ILE A 124 13.23 10.33 -7.98
N GLU A 125 13.23 11.02 -9.12
CA GLU A 125 13.40 10.39 -10.44
C GLU A 125 14.79 9.79 -10.63
N SER A 126 15.84 10.49 -10.21
CA SER A 126 17.21 9.96 -10.22
C SER A 126 17.32 8.67 -9.41
N ARG A 127 16.61 8.59 -8.28
CA ARG A 127 16.59 7.37 -7.45
C ARG A 127 15.74 6.25 -8.00
N LEU A 128 14.67 6.57 -8.73
CA LEU A 128 13.91 5.56 -9.44
C LEU A 128 14.74 4.96 -10.59
N LEU A 129 15.66 5.72 -11.19
CA LEU A 129 16.51 5.30 -12.31
C LEU A 129 17.79 4.55 -11.89
N SER A 130 18.36 4.83 -10.72
CA SER A 130 19.55 4.14 -10.15
C SER A 130 19.22 2.78 -9.55
#